data_AF-A0AAV9NWJ4-F1
#
_entry.id   AF-A0AAV9NWJ4-F1
#
_cell.length_a   1.000
_cell.length_b   1.000
_cell.length_c   1.000
_cell.angle_alpha   90.00
_cell.angle_beta   90.00
_cell.angle_gamma   90.00
#
_symmetry.space_group_name_H-M   'P 1'
#
loop_
_entity.id
_entity.type
_entity.pdbx_description
1 polymer ?
#
loop_
_entity_poly.entity_id
_entity_poly.type
_entity_poly.pdbx_seq_one_letter_code
_entity_poly.pdbx_strand_id
1 'polypeptide(L)'
;MPKLSKTDNDFMSSNNNKPTSPQPDAMQLQIDFATLLPRAENIPPGHIPVNKTSHRIDAYIPPISGADKADFNARTARKKLCNHFHINGTCVAGDNCAYDHRPASPEVLNCLKQVVFNNPCPKRGGCRNLGCLYGHLCQKAECKYRGGGVFCKFPGPSHYQSVECVGFVEGVVKGGGTVGVSVAAVEEDGKSVSASTSGKGSTESRDGTPPPPKTPGFGEVEDGEGEGALLDLGSDDVD
;
A
#
# COMPACT_ATOMS: atom_id res chain seq x y z
N MET A 1 -49.82 46.76 45.97
CA MET A 1 -48.34 46.79 45.88
C MET A 1 -47.82 45.43 45.42
N PRO A 2 -46.71 45.37 44.67
CA PRO A 2 -46.30 44.23 43.84
C PRO A 2 -45.16 43.41 44.46
N LYS A 3 -44.96 42.17 44.00
CA LYS A 3 -43.73 41.63 43.36
C LYS A 3 -43.51 40.12 43.60
N LEU A 4 -43.29 39.46 42.47
CA LEU A 4 -42.49 38.26 42.22
C LEU A 4 -41.38 37.97 43.25
N SER A 5 -41.14 36.67 43.50
CA SER A 5 -39.83 36.10 43.18
C SER A 5 -39.91 34.60 42.91
N LYS A 6 -39.12 34.20 41.91
CA LYS A 6 -38.89 32.84 41.39
C LYS A 6 -38.11 32.01 42.39
N THR A 7 -38.19 30.68 42.26
CA THR A 7 -37.10 29.81 42.68
C THR A 7 -36.93 28.68 41.68
N ASP A 8 -35.67 28.50 41.31
CA ASP A 8 -35.12 27.79 40.17
C ASP A 8 -35.06 26.26 40.39
N ASN A 9 -35.26 25.49 39.32
CA ASN A 9 -34.97 24.05 39.28
C ASN A 9 -34.30 23.71 37.93
N ASP A 10 -33.05 24.10 37.78
CA ASP A 10 -32.16 23.58 36.73
C ASP A 10 -31.04 22.78 37.41
N PHE A 11 -31.29 21.49 37.62
CA PHE A 11 -30.30 20.54 38.14
C PHE A 11 -30.30 19.29 37.24
N MET A 12 -29.10 18.96 36.73
CA MET A 12 -28.72 17.78 35.95
C MET A 12 -28.82 17.87 34.41
N SER A 13 -27.92 18.65 33.80
CA SER A 13 -27.38 18.30 32.48
C SER A 13 -25.94 17.80 32.64
N SER A 14 -25.79 16.48 32.69
CA SER A 14 -24.50 15.78 32.67
C SER A 14 -23.78 16.06 31.35
N ASN A 15 -22.76 16.93 31.40
CA ASN A 15 -21.95 17.27 30.24
C ASN A 15 -20.80 16.26 30.13
N ASN A 16 -20.94 15.27 29.23
CA ASN A 16 -19.86 14.37 28.83
C ASN A 16 -18.86 15.10 27.92
N ASN A 17 -18.11 16.06 28.48
CA ASN A 17 -16.98 16.68 27.79
C ASN A 17 -15.75 15.80 27.94
N LYS A 18 -15.60 14.83 27.03
CA LYS A 18 -14.30 14.20 26.77
C LYS A 18 -13.40 15.26 26.13
N PRO A 19 -12.18 15.51 26.64
CA PRO A 19 -11.26 16.43 26.00
C PRO A 19 -10.82 15.83 24.65
N THR A 20 -11.33 16.42 23.56
CA THR A 20 -10.92 16.12 22.19
C THR A 20 -9.60 16.85 21.95
N SER A 21 -8.48 16.15 22.10
CA SER A 21 -7.20 16.67 21.58
C SER A 21 -7.37 17.01 20.09
N PRO A 22 -6.89 18.16 19.60
CA PRO A 22 -7.02 18.52 18.18
C PRO A 22 -6.30 17.46 17.35
N GLN A 23 -7.08 16.60 16.68
CA GLN A 23 -6.53 15.65 15.73
C GLN A 23 -6.29 16.39 14.41
N PRO A 24 -5.20 16.09 13.70
CA PRO A 24 -4.98 16.67 12.38
C PRO A 24 -6.10 16.23 11.43
N ASP A 25 -6.65 17.18 10.69
CA ASP A 25 -7.57 16.90 9.59
C ASP A 25 -6.88 16.00 8.54
N ALA A 26 -7.64 15.14 7.88
CA ALA A 26 -7.11 14.21 6.89
C ALA A 26 -6.45 14.94 5.71
N MET A 27 -6.97 16.12 5.34
CA MET A 27 -6.34 16.98 4.34
C MET A 27 -4.94 17.42 4.77
N GLN A 28 -4.75 17.76 6.05
CA GLN A 28 -3.44 18.11 6.61
C GLN A 28 -2.49 16.90 6.59
N LEU A 29 -2.95 15.72 7.01
CA LEU A 29 -2.12 14.51 6.97
C LEU A 29 -1.67 14.16 5.55
N GLN A 30 -2.51 14.40 4.55
CA GLN A 30 -2.17 14.16 3.16
C GLN A 30 -1.09 15.14 2.66
N ILE A 31 -1.15 16.39 3.08
CA ILE A 31 -0.10 17.40 2.81
C ILE A 31 1.20 17.01 3.54
N ASP A 32 1.11 16.58 4.80
CA ASP A 32 2.26 16.13 5.58
C ASP A 32 2.94 14.93 4.91
N PHE A 33 2.19 13.94 4.43
CA PHE A 33 2.76 12.83 3.67
C PHE A 33 3.42 13.28 2.38
N ALA A 34 2.80 14.18 1.61
CA ALA A 34 3.34 14.66 0.36
C ALA A 34 4.62 15.50 0.52
N THR A 35 4.83 16.11 1.69
CA THR A 35 5.97 16.98 1.99
C THR A 35 7.09 16.28 2.75
N LEU A 36 6.77 15.35 3.66
CA LEU A 36 7.74 14.68 4.52
C LEU A 36 8.27 13.36 3.95
N LEU A 37 7.49 12.68 3.10
CA LEU A 37 7.92 11.43 2.48
C LEU A 37 8.74 11.73 1.20
N PRO A 38 9.80 10.93 0.95
CA PRO A 38 10.61 11.10 -0.25
C PRO A 38 9.80 10.69 -1.49
N ARG A 39 10.01 11.41 -2.59
CA ARG A 39 9.53 10.97 -3.90
C ARG A 39 10.43 9.86 -4.43
N ALA A 40 9.89 8.93 -5.21
CA ALA A 40 10.63 7.76 -5.68
C ALA A 40 11.87 8.15 -6.51
N GLU A 41 11.76 9.20 -7.29
CA GLU A 41 12.82 9.79 -8.11
C GLU A 41 13.96 10.42 -7.30
N ASN A 42 13.72 10.79 -6.04
CA ASN A 42 14.71 11.41 -5.16
C ASN A 42 15.48 10.38 -4.31
N ILE A 43 15.17 9.09 -4.44
CA ILE A 43 15.84 8.02 -3.70
C ILE A 43 17.05 7.56 -4.53
N PRO A 44 18.29 7.67 -4.02
CA PRO A 44 19.46 7.19 -4.74
C PRO A 44 19.35 5.69 -5.07
N PRO A 45 19.82 5.25 -6.25
CA PRO A 45 19.83 3.83 -6.59
C PRO A 45 20.54 2.99 -5.52
N GLY A 46 19.98 1.82 -5.20
CA GLY A 46 20.54 0.92 -4.18
C GLY A 46 20.34 1.37 -2.73
N HIS A 47 19.67 2.50 -2.49
CA HIS A 47 19.46 3.05 -1.15
C HIS A 47 18.01 2.96 -0.67
N ILE A 48 17.85 2.99 0.66
CA ILE A 48 16.56 2.97 1.35
C ILE A 48 16.48 4.21 2.24
N PRO A 49 15.43 5.04 2.10
CA PRO A 49 15.25 6.19 2.96
C PRO A 49 14.91 5.76 4.39
N VAL A 50 15.44 6.47 5.37
CA VAL A 50 15.23 6.19 6.80
C VAL A 50 14.91 7.45 7.59
N ASN A 51 14.22 7.27 8.71
CA ASN A 51 13.99 8.33 9.70
C ASN A 51 15.09 8.34 10.78
N LYS A 52 14.96 9.24 11.77
CA LYS A 52 15.92 9.43 12.89
C LYS A 52 16.17 8.17 13.72
N THR A 53 15.22 7.23 13.74
CA THR A 53 15.36 5.94 14.44
C THR A 53 15.86 4.84 13.52
N SER A 54 16.41 5.17 12.34
CA SER A 54 16.84 4.21 11.32
C SER A 54 15.72 3.25 10.88
N HIS A 55 14.44 3.65 10.95
CA HIS A 55 13.36 2.88 10.35
C HIS A 55 13.21 3.25 8.89
N ARG A 56 13.02 2.25 8.02
CA ARG A 56 12.72 2.40 6.60
C ARG A 56 11.45 3.23 6.44
N ILE A 57 11.57 4.23 5.58
CA ILE A 57 10.48 5.04 5.07
C ILE A 57 10.14 4.54 3.66
N ASP A 58 8.87 4.59 3.31
CA ASP A 58 8.38 4.30 1.96
C ASP A 58 8.34 5.59 1.15
N ALA A 59 8.49 5.47 -0.16
CA ALA A 59 8.24 6.60 -1.04
C ALA A 59 6.78 7.06 -0.93
N TYR A 60 6.55 8.36 -1.12
CA TYR A 60 5.22 8.92 -1.21
C TYR A 60 4.41 8.25 -2.33
N ILE A 61 3.19 7.80 -2.01
CA ILE A 61 2.24 7.27 -2.97
C ILE A 61 1.09 8.27 -3.10
N PRO A 62 0.92 8.91 -4.28
CA PRO A 62 -0.15 9.87 -4.48
C PRO A 62 -1.53 9.27 -4.20
N PRO A 63 -2.49 10.08 -3.71
CA PRO A 63 -3.89 9.69 -3.62
C PRO A 63 -4.42 9.30 -5.01
N ILE A 64 -5.40 8.41 -5.04
CA ILE A 64 -6.07 7.98 -6.28
C ILE A 64 -7.47 8.59 -6.34
N SER A 65 -7.92 8.93 -7.54
CA SER A 65 -9.30 9.38 -7.75
C SER A 65 -10.27 8.20 -7.76
N GLY A 66 -11.57 8.50 -7.67
CA GLY A 66 -12.62 7.48 -7.82
C GLY A 66 -12.61 6.81 -9.19
N ALA A 67 -12.28 7.57 -10.26
CA ALA A 67 -12.18 7.07 -11.62
C ALA A 67 -11.01 6.08 -11.76
N ASP A 68 -9.83 6.43 -11.25
CA ASP A 68 -8.63 5.55 -11.29
C ASP A 68 -8.90 4.21 -10.59
N LYS A 69 -9.66 4.25 -9.49
CA LYS A 69 -10.07 3.06 -8.75
C LYS A 69 -11.05 2.20 -9.57
N ALA A 70 -12.00 2.83 -10.27
CA ALA A 70 -12.92 2.12 -11.16
C ALA A 70 -12.17 1.44 -12.31
N ASP A 71 -11.22 2.13 -12.94
CA ASP A 71 -10.38 1.60 -14.01
C ASP A 71 -9.50 0.44 -13.52
N PHE A 72 -8.90 0.58 -12.34
CA PHE A 72 -8.14 -0.49 -11.70
C PHE A 72 -9.01 -1.74 -11.45
N ASN A 73 -10.24 -1.54 -10.95
CA ASN A 73 -11.17 -2.63 -10.70
C ASN A 73 -11.58 -3.33 -12.00
N ALA A 74 -11.95 -2.57 -13.04
CA ALA A 74 -12.28 -3.12 -14.36
C ALA A 74 -11.10 -3.89 -14.97
N ARG A 75 -9.88 -3.36 -14.81
CA ARG A 75 -8.64 -3.99 -15.29
C ARG A 75 -8.34 -5.32 -14.58
N THR A 76 -8.54 -5.35 -13.26
CA THR A 76 -8.21 -6.51 -12.40
C THR A 76 -9.36 -7.50 -12.24
N ALA A 77 -10.56 -7.18 -12.76
CA ALA A 77 -11.67 -8.12 -12.88
C ALA A 77 -11.37 -9.21 -13.93
N ARG A 78 -10.66 -8.86 -15.02
CA ARG A 78 -10.31 -9.80 -16.10
C ARG A 78 -9.15 -10.72 -15.71
N LYS A 79 -8.07 -10.14 -15.19
CA LYS A 79 -6.86 -10.85 -14.75
C LYS A 79 -6.12 -9.97 -13.75
N LYS A 80 -5.71 -10.55 -12.61
CA LYS A 80 -4.96 -9.82 -11.59
C LYS A 80 -3.57 -9.42 -12.13
N LEU A 81 -3.14 -8.20 -11.81
CA LEU A 81 -1.82 -7.69 -12.19
C LEU A 81 -0.73 -8.37 -11.35
N CYS A 82 0.42 -8.64 -11.96
CA CYS A 82 1.57 -9.17 -11.23
C CYS A 82 2.27 -8.07 -10.42
N ASN A 83 2.24 -8.18 -9.09
CA ASN A 83 2.90 -7.19 -8.23
C ASN A 83 4.42 -7.13 -8.48
N HIS A 84 5.09 -8.28 -8.62
CA HIS A 84 6.54 -8.32 -8.84
C HIS A 84 6.93 -7.61 -10.14
N PHE A 85 6.27 -7.95 -11.25
CA PHE A 85 6.56 -7.35 -12.54
C PHE A 85 6.26 -5.85 -12.55
N HIS A 86 5.08 -5.44 -12.09
CA HIS A 86 4.66 -4.04 -12.20
C HIS A 86 5.31 -3.10 -11.17
N ILE A 87 5.79 -3.62 -10.03
CA ILE A 87 6.42 -2.79 -8.99
C ILE A 87 7.94 -2.87 -9.04
N ASN A 88 8.52 -4.06 -9.22
CA ASN A 88 9.97 -4.26 -9.26
C ASN A 88 10.54 -4.33 -10.68
N GLY A 89 9.69 -4.28 -11.72
CA GLY A 89 10.10 -4.42 -13.12
C GLY A 89 10.46 -5.83 -13.55
N THR A 90 10.45 -6.80 -12.61
CA THR A 90 10.91 -8.18 -12.87
C THR A 90 10.03 -9.20 -12.18
N CYS A 91 9.82 -10.34 -12.82
CA CYS A 91 9.11 -11.48 -12.24
C CYS A 91 9.85 -12.77 -12.55
N VAL A 92 10.17 -13.54 -11.52
CA VAL A 92 10.90 -14.82 -11.66
C VAL A 92 10.16 -15.85 -12.50
N ALA A 93 8.83 -15.78 -12.57
CA ALA A 93 8.03 -16.68 -13.39
C ALA A 93 8.04 -16.32 -14.89
N GLY A 94 8.55 -15.13 -15.25
CA GLY A 94 8.61 -14.67 -16.64
C GLY A 94 7.26 -14.79 -17.36
N ASP A 95 7.27 -15.40 -18.55
CA ASP A 95 6.07 -15.61 -19.37
C ASP A 95 5.12 -16.68 -18.81
N ASN A 96 5.60 -17.54 -17.91
CA ASN A 96 4.79 -18.56 -17.24
C ASN A 96 4.01 -18.01 -16.03
N CYS A 97 4.05 -16.69 -15.80
CA CYS A 97 3.33 -16.07 -14.70
C CYS A 97 1.81 -16.14 -14.92
N ALA A 98 1.10 -16.69 -13.92
CA ALA A 98 -0.36 -16.73 -13.93
C ALA A 98 -1.01 -15.33 -13.83
N TYR A 99 -0.24 -14.30 -13.47
CA TYR A 99 -0.68 -12.91 -13.38
C TYR A 99 -0.42 -12.14 -14.67
N ASP A 100 -0.97 -10.94 -14.78
CA ASP A 100 -0.88 -10.13 -15.99
C ASP A 100 0.38 -9.24 -15.98
N HIS A 101 1.22 -9.39 -17.01
CA HIS A 101 2.42 -8.58 -17.26
C HIS A 101 2.22 -7.52 -18.35
N ARG A 102 1.04 -7.45 -19.00
CA ARG A 102 0.81 -6.45 -20.04
C ARG A 102 0.89 -5.04 -19.46
N PRO A 103 1.40 -4.05 -20.21
CA PRO A 103 1.45 -2.66 -19.77
C PRO A 103 0.10 -2.18 -19.21
N ALA A 104 0.18 -1.34 -18.18
CA ALA A 104 -0.97 -0.71 -17.54
C ALA A 104 -0.72 0.80 -17.44
N SER A 105 -1.80 1.58 -17.36
CA SER A 105 -1.67 3.04 -17.25
C SER A 105 -1.03 3.43 -15.91
N PRO A 106 -0.38 4.61 -15.83
CA PRO A 106 0.22 5.10 -14.58
C PRO A 106 -0.77 5.14 -13.40
N GLU A 107 -2.04 5.47 -13.66
CA GLU A 107 -3.12 5.56 -12.68
C GLU A 107 -3.45 4.18 -12.11
N VAL A 108 -3.59 3.17 -12.98
CA VAL A 108 -3.80 1.78 -12.58
C VAL A 108 -2.60 1.26 -11.78
N LEU A 109 -1.37 1.62 -12.18
CA LEU A 109 -0.16 1.26 -11.42
C LEU A 109 -0.09 1.97 -10.07
N ASN A 110 -0.57 3.21 -9.97
CA ASN A 110 -0.67 3.91 -8.68
C ASN A 110 -1.70 3.25 -7.75
N CYS A 111 -2.85 2.83 -8.29
CA CYS A 111 -3.83 2.01 -7.56
C CYS A 111 -3.20 0.69 -7.09
N LEU A 112 -2.41 0.02 -7.94
CA LEU A 112 -1.68 -1.19 -7.56
C LEU A 112 -0.72 -0.93 -6.40
N LYS A 113 0.08 0.15 -6.46
CA LYS A 113 0.98 0.57 -5.37
C LYS A 113 0.19 0.76 -4.07
N GLN A 114 -0.91 1.52 -4.10
CA GLN A 114 -1.77 1.72 -2.93
C GLN A 114 -2.24 0.38 -2.35
N VAL A 115 -2.70 -0.57 -3.16
CA VAL A 115 -3.15 -1.89 -2.67
C VAL A 115 -2.01 -2.71 -2.06
N VAL A 116 -0.87 -2.75 -2.74
CA VAL A 116 0.29 -3.57 -2.39
C VAL A 116 0.94 -3.05 -1.10
N PHE A 117 1.25 -1.75 -1.05
CA PHE A 117 1.88 -1.11 0.10
C PHE A 117 0.94 -0.93 1.31
N ASN A 118 -0.37 -1.15 1.15
CA ASN A 118 -1.29 -1.22 2.30
C ASN A 118 -1.22 -2.53 3.09
N ASN A 119 -0.39 -3.49 2.67
CA ASN A 119 -0.09 -4.69 3.46
C ASN A 119 1.23 -4.50 4.22
N PRO A 120 1.22 -4.63 5.56
CA PRO A 120 2.39 -4.33 6.38
C PRO A 120 3.50 -5.36 6.15
N CYS A 121 4.72 -4.86 6.00
CA CYS A 121 5.91 -5.69 5.92
C CYS A 121 6.14 -6.40 7.27
N PRO A 122 6.39 -7.72 7.29
CA PRO A 122 6.70 -8.42 8.54
C PRO A 122 7.99 -7.91 9.21
N LYS A 123 8.94 -7.37 8.42
CA LYS A 123 10.17 -6.75 8.93
C LYS A 123 9.99 -5.29 9.36
N ARG A 124 8.83 -4.67 9.10
CA ARG A 124 8.49 -3.28 9.48
C ARG A 124 9.63 -2.30 9.10
N GLY A 125 9.88 -1.28 9.91
CA GLY A 125 10.96 -0.31 9.69
C GLY A 125 12.37 -0.93 9.61
N GLY A 126 12.59 -2.17 10.07
CA GLY A 126 13.88 -2.86 9.94
C GLY A 126 14.13 -3.47 8.56
N CYS A 127 13.17 -3.40 7.62
CA CYS A 127 13.33 -3.98 6.30
C CYS A 127 14.41 -3.26 5.48
N ARG A 128 15.35 -4.01 4.92
CA ARG A 128 16.38 -3.52 4.00
C ARG A 128 16.32 -4.15 2.61
N ASN A 129 15.22 -4.81 2.26
CA ASN A 129 15.07 -5.41 0.93
C ASN A 129 14.71 -4.34 -0.12
N LEU A 130 15.55 -4.13 -1.12
CA LEU A 130 15.27 -3.14 -2.19
C LEU A 130 13.99 -3.48 -2.95
N GLY A 131 13.76 -4.77 -3.26
CA GLY A 131 12.55 -5.24 -3.94
C GLY A 131 11.37 -5.58 -3.02
N CYS A 132 11.25 -4.93 -1.86
CA CYS A 132 10.15 -5.20 -0.93
C CYS A 132 8.81 -4.71 -1.51
N LEU A 133 7.84 -5.63 -1.64
CA LEU A 133 6.47 -5.34 -2.11
C LEU A 133 5.49 -5.04 -0.98
N TYR A 134 5.94 -4.73 0.22
CA TYR A 134 5.08 -4.46 1.38
C TYR A 134 5.35 -3.07 1.89
N GLY A 135 4.33 -2.44 2.49
CA GLY A 135 4.50 -1.14 3.11
C GLY A 135 5.12 -1.25 4.50
N HIS A 136 5.95 -0.28 4.83
CA HIS A 136 6.61 -0.12 6.12
C HIS A 136 5.94 1.00 6.93
N LEU A 137 5.19 1.90 6.28
CA LEU A 137 4.37 2.93 6.92
C LEU A 137 2.95 3.05 6.32
N CYS A 138 2.01 3.51 7.14
CA CYS A 138 0.63 3.78 6.72
C CYS A 138 0.51 5.21 6.16
N GLN A 139 0.20 5.32 4.87
CA GLN A 139 -0.03 6.59 4.16
C GLN A 139 -1.52 6.96 4.01
N LYS A 140 -2.42 6.21 4.65
CA LYS A 140 -3.86 6.52 4.61
C LYS A 140 -4.15 7.71 5.52
N ALA A 141 -4.53 8.84 4.93
CA ALA A 141 -4.96 10.04 5.67
C ALA A 141 -6.18 9.72 6.57
N GLU A 142 -7.18 9.03 6.01
CA GLU A 142 -8.42 8.62 6.71
C GLU A 142 -8.27 7.37 7.59
N CYS A 143 -7.06 7.08 8.08
CA CYS A 143 -6.81 5.88 8.88
C CYS A 143 -7.51 5.94 10.24
N LYS A 144 -8.17 4.85 10.64
CA LYS A 144 -8.80 4.69 11.97
C LYS A 144 -7.88 5.00 13.15
N TYR A 145 -6.59 4.68 13.06
CA TYR A 145 -5.62 4.98 14.12
C TYR A 145 -5.24 6.47 14.23
N ARG A 146 -5.65 7.29 13.26
CA ARG A 146 -5.48 8.75 13.23
C ARG A 146 -6.82 9.50 13.27
N GLY A 147 -7.91 8.84 13.69
CA GLY A 147 -9.24 9.45 13.82
C GLY A 147 -10.14 9.34 12.60
N GLY A 148 -9.67 8.77 11.48
CA GLY A 148 -10.49 8.53 10.30
C GLY A 148 -11.39 7.28 10.39
N GLY A 149 -12.17 7.02 9.34
CA GLY A 149 -13.11 5.89 9.30
C GLY A 149 -12.55 4.59 8.70
N VAL A 150 -11.36 4.63 8.08
CA VAL A 150 -10.88 3.52 7.24
C VAL A 150 -10.08 2.49 8.05
N PHE A 151 -10.47 1.22 7.92
CA PHE A 151 -9.71 0.10 8.50
C PHE A 151 -8.28 0.04 7.96
N CYS A 152 -7.34 -0.22 8.87
CA CYS A 152 -5.92 -0.30 8.57
C CYS A 152 -5.32 -1.62 9.06
N LYS A 153 -4.55 -2.27 8.19
CA LYS A 153 -3.84 -3.51 8.48
C LYS A 153 -2.53 -3.28 9.24
N PHE A 154 -2.01 -2.06 9.23
CA PHE A 154 -0.79 -1.74 9.97
C PHE A 154 -1.04 -1.86 11.47
N PRO A 155 -0.06 -2.35 12.25
CA PRO A 155 -0.19 -2.39 13.69
C PRO A 155 -0.25 -0.96 14.25
N GLY A 156 -0.96 -0.78 15.36
CA GLY A 156 -1.14 0.53 16.02
C GLY A 156 0.15 1.36 16.13
N PRO A 157 1.25 0.80 16.68
CA PRO A 157 2.52 1.53 16.83
C PRO A 157 3.12 2.07 15.52
N SER A 158 2.82 1.48 14.36
CA SER A 158 3.35 1.95 13.06
C SER A 158 2.75 3.29 12.61
N HIS A 159 1.65 3.74 13.23
CA HIS A 159 1.03 5.03 12.90
C HIS A 159 1.72 6.21 13.58
N TYR A 160 2.39 5.98 14.71
CA TYR A 160 3.01 7.06 15.49
C TYR A 160 4.51 7.20 15.25
N GLN A 161 5.04 6.49 14.24
CA GLN A 161 6.44 6.61 13.83
C GLN A 161 6.63 7.88 13.01
N SER A 162 7.78 8.53 13.16
CA SER A 162 8.16 9.66 12.31
C SER A 162 8.27 9.20 10.85
N VAL A 163 7.62 9.94 9.97
CA VAL A 163 7.64 9.74 8.51
C VAL A 163 8.68 10.61 7.80
N GLU A 164 9.33 11.51 8.54
CA GLU A 164 10.37 12.39 8.03
C GLU A 164 11.59 11.57 7.58
N CYS A 165 11.93 11.66 6.30
CA CYS A 165 13.16 11.10 5.77
C CYS A 165 14.35 11.99 6.15
N VAL A 166 15.28 11.44 6.93
CA VAL A 166 16.48 12.18 7.39
C VAL A 166 17.78 11.68 6.76
N GLY A 167 17.73 10.54 6.05
CA GLY A 167 18.92 9.98 5.42
C GLY A 167 18.60 8.71 4.65
N PHE A 168 19.67 8.08 4.16
CA PHE A 168 19.63 6.89 3.33
C PHE A 168 20.59 5.84 3.86
N VAL A 169 20.23 4.57 3.72
CA VAL A 169 21.08 3.42 4.03
C VAL A 169 21.12 2.45 2.86
N GLU A 170 22.20 1.69 2.72
CA GLU A 170 22.30 0.67 1.67
C GLU A 170 21.21 -0.40 1.82
N GLY A 171 20.59 -0.74 0.69
CA GLY A 171 19.63 -1.81 0.59
C GLY A 171 20.27 -3.12 0.11
N VAL A 172 19.57 -4.21 0.37
CA VAL A 172 19.97 -5.58 0.01
C VAL A 172 19.02 -6.09 -1.06
N VAL A 173 19.56 -6.68 -2.12
CA VAL A 173 18.79 -7.43 -3.11
C VAL A 173 18.68 -8.87 -2.62
N LYS A 174 17.46 -9.35 -2.33
CA LYS A 174 17.26 -10.78 -2.03
C LYS A 174 17.21 -11.59 -3.33
N GLY A 175 18.30 -12.29 -3.63
CA GLY A 175 18.41 -13.25 -4.74
C GLY A 175 19.46 -12.87 -5.77
N GLY A 176 20.73 -13.22 -5.49
CA GLY A 176 21.81 -13.43 -6.46
C GLY A 176 22.05 -12.33 -7.50
N GLY A 177 22.85 -11.33 -7.15
CA GLY A 177 23.41 -10.38 -8.11
C GLY A 177 23.78 -9.08 -7.44
N THR A 178 25.05 -8.91 -7.12
CA THR A 178 25.61 -7.58 -6.83
C THR A 178 25.34 -6.71 -8.05
N VAL A 179 24.45 -5.73 -7.94
CA VAL A 179 24.42 -4.64 -8.93
C VAL A 179 25.61 -3.74 -8.58
N GLY A 180 26.80 -4.18 -8.99
CA GLY A 180 27.92 -3.27 -9.14
C GLY A 180 27.51 -2.29 -10.22
N VAL A 181 27.00 -1.13 -9.83
CA VAL A 181 26.88 0.01 -10.74
C VAL A 181 28.31 0.46 -11.04
N SER A 182 28.89 -0.23 -12.02
CA SER A 182 30.12 0.19 -12.66
C SER A 182 29.70 1.32 -13.58
N VAL A 183 29.93 2.57 -13.15
CA VAL A 183 29.99 3.70 -14.07
C VAL A 183 31.23 3.48 -14.94
N ALA A 184 31.08 2.74 -16.04
CA ALA A 184 32.14 2.58 -17.02
C ALA A 184 32.21 3.85 -17.87
N ALA A 185 33.23 4.64 -17.59
CA ALA A 185 33.72 5.66 -18.51
C ALA A 185 34.11 5.00 -19.84
N VAL A 186 33.79 5.70 -20.93
CA VAL A 186 34.26 5.48 -22.30
C VAL A 186 35.76 5.22 -22.35
N GLU A 187 36.21 4.23 -23.13
CA GLU A 187 37.34 4.31 -24.08
C GLU A 187 37.20 3.20 -25.15
N GLU A 188 37.43 3.56 -26.41
CA GLU A 188 37.55 2.65 -27.55
C GLU A 188 38.94 2.02 -27.57
N ASP A 189 39.05 0.74 -27.96
CA ASP A 189 39.97 0.26 -29.00
C ASP A 189 40.03 -1.28 -29.04
N GLY A 190 40.04 -1.81 -30.26
CA GLY A 190 39.96 -3.24 -30.53
C GLY A 190 41.28 -3.99 -30.32
N LYS A 191 41.19 -5.23 -29.83
CA LYS A 191 42.09 -6.31 -30.24
C LYS A 191 41.51 -7.69 -29.90
N SER A 192 41.42 -8.51 -30.93
CA SER A 192 41.09 -9.94 -30.90
C SER A 192 42.29 -10.79 -30.51
N VAL A 193 42.09 -11.80 -29.65
CA VAL A 193 42.88 -13.04 -29.56
C VAL A 193 42.03 -14.19 -28.99
N SER A 194 42.37 -15.39 -29.44
CA SER A 194 41.62 -16.65 -29.39
C SER A 194 42.06 -17.59 -28.26
N ALA A 195 41.29 -18.69 -28.09
CA ALA A 195 41.66 -20.01 -27.52
C ALA A 195 41.75 -20.13 -25.97
N SER A 196 41.40 -21.21 -25.27
CA SER A 196 40.71 -22.50 -25.53
C SER A 196 40.49 -23.22 -24.17
N THR A 197 39.64 -24.25 -24.18
CA THR A 197 39.61 -25.46 -23.32
C THR A 197 38.80 -25.50 -22.02
N SER A 198 37.74 -26.34 -22.10
CA SER A 198 37.46 -27.54 -21.30
C SER A 198 37.32 -27.46 -19.77
N GLY A 199 36.10 -27.69 -19.29
CA GLY A 199 35.80 -28.17 -17.94
C GLY A 199 34.45 -28.88 -17.87
N LYS A 200 34.49 -30.22 -17.79
CA LYS A 200 33.33 -31.09 -17.53
C LYS A 200 32.91 -30.98 -16.06
N GLY A 201 31.61 -30.91 -15.76
CA GLY A 201 31.07 -30.98 -14.41
C GLY A 201 29.61 -31.44 -14.43
N SER A 202 29.36 -32.57 -13.80
CA SER A 202 28.14 -33.38 -13.89
C SER A 202 26.99 -32.87 -13.00
N THR A 203 25.78 -33.13 -13.50
CA THR A 203 24.50 -33.44 -12.83
C THR A 203 24.42 -33.34 -11.29
N GLU A 204 23.42 -32.60 -10.79
CA GLU A 204 22.51 -33.08 -9.74
C GLU A 204 21.23 -32.23 -9.72
N SER A 205 20.13 -32.84 -10.15
CA SER A 205 18.78 -32.27 -10.16
C SER A 205 18.18 -32.33 -8.76
N ARG A 206 17.68 -31.21 -8.24
CA ARG A 206 16.78 -31.18 -7.09
C ARG A 206 15.53 -30.40 -7.47
N ASP A 207 14.52 -31.14 -7.90
CA ASP A 207 13.13 -30.72 -7.97
C ASP A 207 12.67 -30.30 -6.58
N GLY A 208 12.39 -29.01 -6.43
CA GLY A 208 11.89 -28.41 -5.22
C GLY A 208 10.87 -27.35 -5.57
N THR A 209 9.72 -27.78 -6.09
CA THR A 209 8.57 -26.90 -6.32
C THR A 209 8.14 -26.27 -4.99
N PRO A 210 8.21 -24.94 -4.83
CA PRO A 210 7.71 -24.30 -3.63
C PRO A 210 6.17 -24.37 -3.60
N PRO A 211 5.55 -24.63 -2.44
CA PRO A 211 4.10 -24.67 -2.33
C PRO A 211 3.49 -23.28 -2.60
N PRO A 212 2.28 -23.21 -3.20
CA PRO A 212 1.62 -21.94 -3.45
C PRO A 212 1.26 -21.23 -2.14
N PRO A 213 1.29 -19.88 -2.10
CA PRO A 213 0.87 -19.13 -0.94
C PRO A 213 -0.64 -19.33 -0.70
N LYS A 214 -0.99 -19.72 0.53
CA LYS A 214 -2.39 -19.81 0.99
C LYS A 214 -3.04 -18.43 0.89
N THR A 215 -4.06 -18.32 0.06
CA THR A 215 -4.95 -17.15 0.00
C THR A 215 -5.87 -17.16 1.23
N PRO A 216 -6.14 -16.01 1.86
CA PRO A 216 -7.27 -15.91 2.79
C PRO A 216 -8.57 -15.92 1.95
N GLY A 217 -9.47 -16.83 2.28
CA GLY A 217 -10.79 -16.93 1.67
C GLY A 217 -11.56 -15.63 1.84
N PHE A 218 -12.01 -15.07 0.72
CA PHE A 218 -13.07 -14.08 0.73
C PHE A 218 -14.38 -14.86 0.88
N GLY A 219 -15.14 -14.53 1.93
CA GLY A 219 -16.45 -15.12 2.17
C GLY A 219 -17.38 -14.88 0.99
N GLU A 220 -18.08 -15.94 0.61
CA GLU A 220 -19.25 -15.89 -0.25
C GLU A 220 -20.24 -14.86 0.32
N VAL A 221 -20.68 -13.94 -0.52
CA VAL A 221 -21.87 -13.14 -0.27
C VAL A 221 -23.03 -13.96 -0.80
N GLU A 222 -23.90 -14.42 0.10
CA GLU A 222 -25.16 -15.06 -0.26
C GLU A 222 -26.12 -13.98 -0.77
N ASP A 223 -26.56 -14.15 -2.01
CA ASP A 223 -27.59 -13.34 -2.65
C ASP A 223 -28.94 -13.64 -1.96
N GLY A 224 -29.42 -12.71 -1.14
CA GLY A 224 -30.76 -12.75 -0.55
C GLY A 224 -31.81 -12.33 -1.57
N GLU A 225 -32.58 -13.31 -2.04
CA GLU A 225 -33.75 -13.13 -2.91
C GLU A 225 -34.83 -12.30 -2.22
N GLY A 226 -35.44 -11.39 -2.99
CA GLY A 226 -36.46 -10.46 -2.53
C GLY A 226 -37.85 -11.10 -2.43
N GLU A 227 -38.57 -10.74 -1.37
CA GLU A 227 -40.01 -10.90 -1.29
C GLU A 227 -40.68 -9.52 -1.43
N GLY A 228 -41.45 -9.37 -2.50
CA GLY A 228 -42.29 -8.21 -2.75
C GLY A 228 -43.54 -8.24 -1.88
N ALA A 229 -43.74 -7.20 -1.08
CA ALA A 229 -45.00 -6.93 -0.41
C ALA A 229 -45.85 -6.00 -1.27
N LEU A 230 -46.96 -6.59 -1.72
CA LEU A 230 -48.11 -6.05 -2.44
C LEU A 230 -48.65 -4.76 -1.77
N LEU A 231 -48.78 -3.67 -2.54
CA LEU A 231 -49.56 -2.49 -2.13
C LEU A 231 -51.03 -2.76 -2.43
N ASP A 232 -51.83 -2.91 -1.38
CA ASP A 232 -53.29 -3.01 -1.45
C ASP A 232 -53.90 -1.62 -1.65
N LEU A 233 -54.58 -1.43 -2.78
CA LEU A 233 -55.31 -0.21 -3.13
C LEU A 233 -56.75 -0.37 -2.62
N GLY A 234 -57.01 0.12 -1.41
CA GLY A 234 -58.37 0.26 -0.90
C GLY A 234 -59.14 1.31 -1.71
N SER A 235 -60.16 0.83 -2.43
CA SER A 235 -61.08 1.63 -3.24
C SER A 235 -62.10 2.37 -2.39
N ASP A 236 -62.46 3.55 -2.87
CA ASP A 236 -63.57 4.38 -2.44
C ASP A 236 -64.91 3.62 -2.54
N ASP A 237 -65.75 3.72 -1.50
CA ASP A 237 -67.18 3.49 -1.62
C ASP A 237 -67.95 4.70 -1.09
N VAL A 238 -68.79 5.19 -2.01
CA VAL A 238 -69.84 6.20 -1.89
C VAL A 238 -71.08 5.53 -1.32
N ASP A 239 -71.65 6.09 -0.24
CA ASP A 239 -73.07 6.49 -0.13
C ASP A 239 -73.30 7.34 1.13
#